data_AF-A0AAD9KV90-F1
#
_entry.id   AF-A0AAD9KV90-F1
#
_cell.length_a   1.000
_cell.length_b   1.000
_cell.length_c   1.000
_cell.angle_alpha   90.00
_cell.angle_beta   90.00
_cell.angle_gamma   90.00
#
_symmetry.space_group_name_H-M   'P 1'
#
loop_
_entity.id
_entity.type
_entity.pdbx_description
1 polymer ?
#
loop_
_entity_poly.entity_id
_entity_poly.type
_entity_poly.pdbx_seq_one_letter_code
_entity_poly.pdbx_strand_id
1 'polypeptide(L)'
;MHACIHTYIHTYIHTYIHTYIHTSYIHTYIHTYIHTYIHTYIHTHTYTHTHIHTYIHTYIHTYIHTYIHTYIHTHIHTYIHTYIRTYVHTYVHTYIHTYVHTYIHTYIHTYIHTYIHTYIHTYIHTYTHTHIHTYTHTHIHTYTHTHIHTYTHTHIHTYTHTHIHTYTHTYIHTYIHTYIHTYIHTYIPPT
;
A
#
# COMPACT_ATOMS: atom_id res chain seq x y z
N MET A 1 -51.08 100.64 71.34
CA MET A 1 -49.61 100.48 71.22
C MET A 1 -49.14 99.10 71.68
N HIS A 2 -49.49 98.64 72.89
CA HIS A 2 -49.04 97.35 73.44
C HIS A 2 -49.48 96.10 72.65
N ALA A 3 -50.72 96.06 72.14
CA ALA A 3 -51.23 94.92 71.36
C ALA A 3 -50.52 94.75 70.00
N CYS A 4 -50.19 95.84 69.30
CA CYS A 4 -49.46 95.79 68.03
C CYS A 4 -48.01 95.35 68.19
N ILE A 5 -47.36 95.73 69.30
CA ILE A 5 -45.99 95.30 69.58
C ILE A 5 -45.97 93.80 69.92
N HIS A 6 -46.93 93.31 70.70
CA HIS A 6 -47.06 91.90 71.02
C HIS A 6 -47.35 91.02 69.79
N THR A 7 -48.27 91.43 68.91
CA THR A 7 -48.55 90.67 67.68
C THR A 7 -47.39 90.73 66.69
N TYR A 8 -46.67 91.85 66.58
CA TYR A 8 -45.47 91.96 65.74
C TYR A 8 -44.34 91.07 66.25
N ILE A 9 -44.05 91.09 67.55
CA ILE A 9 -43.03 90.23 68.16
C ILE A 9 -43.43 88.75 68.04
N HIS A 10 -44.68 88.39 68.31
CA HIS A 10 -45.15 87.01 68.19
C HIS A 10 -45.10 86.50 66.75
N THR A 11 -45.55 87.29 65.77
CA THR A 11 -45.49 86.90 64.36
C THR A 11 -44.06 86.86 63.84
N TYR A 12 -43.19 87.81 64.22
CA TYR A 12 -41.77 87.80 63.85
C TYR A 12 -41.03 86.61 64.46
N ILE A 13 -41.20 86.35 65.76
CA ILE A 13 -40.58 85.20 66.42
C ILE A 13 -41.14 83.89 65.85
N HIS A 14 -42.46 83.76 65.70
CA HIS A 14 -43.05 82.53 65.15
C HIS A 14 -42.62 82.30 63.70
N THR A 15 -42.65 83.32 62.84
CA THR A 15 -42.21 83.18 61.45
C THR A 15 -40.72 82.94 61.36
N TYR A 16 -39.89 83.65 62.12
CA TYR A 16 -38.43 83.45 62.13
C TYR A 16 -38.07 82.07 62.67
N ILE A 17 -38.59 81.66 63.83
CA ILE A 17 -38.32 80.34 64.40
C ILE A 17 -38.87 79.23 63.49
N HIS A 18 -40.11 79.34 63.01
CA HIS A 18 -40.69 78.32 62.14
C HIS A 18 -39.96 78.24 60.79
N THR A 19 -39.73 79.37 60.11
CA THR A 19 -39.08 79.31 58.79
C THR A 19 -37.59 78.98 58.88
N TYR A 20 -36.88 79.54 59.85
CA TYR A 20 -35.44 79.32 60.01
C TYR A 20 -35.14 77.95 60.61
N ILE A 21 -35.82 77.56 61.70
CA ILE A 21 -35.53 76.29 62.35
C ILE A 21 -36.22 75.12 61.63
N HIS A 22 -37.51 75.23 61.31
CA HIS A 22 -38.25 74.10 60.74
C HIS A 22 -37.96 73.90 59.24
N THR A 23 -38.11 74.95 58.42
CA THR A 23 -37.91 74.81 56.96
C THR A 23 -36.47 74.95 56.49
N SER A 24 -35.65 75.79 57.12
CA SER A 24 -34.23 75.88 56.74
C SER A 24 -33.43 74.81 57.45
N TYR A 25 -33.31 74.84 58.78
CA TYR A 25 -32.39 73.93 59.47
C TYR A 25 -32.84 72.47 59.43
N ILE A 26 -34.02 72.13 59.94
CA ILE A 26 -34.48 70.74 60.04
C ILE A 26 -34.72 70.16 58.65
N HIS A 27 -35.52 70.81 57.80
CA HIS A 27 -35.83 70.26 56.48
C HIS A 27 -34.60 70.19 55.57
N THR A 28 -33.80 71.25 55.43
CA THR A 28 -32.64 71.15 54.52
C THR A 28 -31.55 70.25 55.08
N TYR A 29 -31.25 70.30 56.38
CA TYR A 29 -30.19 69.46 56.94
C TYR A 29 -30.58 67.99 56.94
N ILE A 30 -31.78 67.64 57.42
CA ILE A 30 -32.23 66.24 57.47
C ILE A 30 -32.49 65.72 56.06
N HIS A 31 -33.14 66.49 55.19
CA HIS A 31 -33.37 66.06 53.81
C HIS A 31 -32.05 65.89 53.07
N THR A 32 -31.14 66.86 53.12
CA THR A 32 -29.87 66.72 52.39
C THR A 32 -29.03 65.59 52.97
N TYR A 33 -28.97 65.43 54.29
CA TYR A 33 -28.21 64.36 54.92
C TYR A 33 -28.80 62.97 54.62
N ILE A 34 -30.10 62.76 54.80
CA ILE A 34 -30.76 61.48 54.51
C ILE A 34 -30.73 61.19 53.02
N HIS A 35 -31.03 62.17 52.16
CA HIS A 35 -31.00 61.99 50.72
C HIS A 35 -29.60 61.66 50.22
N THR A 36 -28.58 62.40 50.67
CA THR A 36 -27.19 62.10 50.27
C THR A 36 -26.73 60.75 50.81
N TYR A 37 -27.06 60.40 52.05
CA TYR A 37 -26.71 59.10 52.63
C TYR A 37 -27.39 57.93 51.92
N ILE A 38 -28.71 57.99 51.70
CA ILE A 38 -29.45 56.94 51.00
C ILE A 38 -29.01 56.86 49.53
N HIS A 39 -28.86 58.00 48.85
CA HIS A 39 -28.44 58.02 47.45
C HIS A 39 -27.02 57.47 47.28
N THR A 40 -26.07 57.85 48.14
CA THR A 40 -24.71 57.31 48.12
C THR A 40 -24.69 55.82 48.46
N TYR A 41 -25.49 55.36 49.42
CA TYR A 41 -25.60 53.94 49.76
C TYR A 41 -26.19 53.10 48.62
N ILE A 42 -27.28 53.55 48.00
CA ILE A 42 -27.89 52.85 46.85
C ILE A 42 -26.93 52.85 45.66
N HIS A 43 -26.29 53.98 45.34
CA HIS A 43 -25.35 54.09 44.23
C HIS A 43 -24.09 53.22 44.45
N THR A 44 -23.55 53.19 45.66
CA THR A 44 -22.41 52.31 45.99
C THR A 44 -22.81 50.83 45.94
N HIS A 45 -24.01 50.48 46.39
CA HIS A 45 -24.53 49.11 46.27
C HIS A 45 -24.74 48.70 44.81
N THR A 46 -25.36 49.54 43.98
CA THR A 46 -25.57 49.21 42.55
C THR A 46 -24.25 49.17 41.79
N TYR A 47 -23.31 50.06 42.11
CA TYR A 47 -21.96 50.05 41.54
C TYR A 47 -21.20 48.77 41.92
N THR A 48 -21.19 48.38 43.20
CA THR A 48 -20.52 47.15 43.63
C THR A 48 -21.18 45.92 43.01
N HIS A 49 -22.51 45.85 42.96
CA HIS A 49 -23.24 44.76 42.33
C HIS A 49 -22.93 44.65 40.83
N THR A 50 -22.99 45.76 40.09
CA THR A 50 -22.70 45.76 38.65
C THR A 50 -21.24 45.44 38.37
N HIS A 51 -20.30 45.95 39.18
CA HIS A 51 -18.88 45.68 39.05
C HIS A 51 -18.54 44.22 39.37
N ILE A 52 -19.11 43.66 40.44
CA ILE A 52 -18.96 42.24 40.79
C ILE A 52 -19.59 41.37 39.71
N HIS A 53 -20.79 41.68 39.25
CA HIS A 53 -21.46 40.92 38.20
C HIS A 53 -20.69 40.97 36.88
N THR A 54 -20.22 42.15 36.44
CA THR A 54 -19.41 42.25 35.22
C THR A 54 -18.06 41.58 35.38
N TYR A 55 -17.37 41.72 36.52
CA TYR A 55 -16.10 41.06 36.77
C TYR A 55 -16.26 39.53 36.80
N ILE A 56 -17.21 39.01 37.55
CA ILE A 56 -17.50 37.57 37.63
C ILE A 56 -17.94 37.05 36.25
N HIS A 57 -18.90 37.71 35.60
CA HIS A 57 -19.38 37.26 34.30
C HIS A 57 -18.27 37.31 33.25
N THR A 58 -17.53 38.41 33.13
CA THR A 58 -16.45 38.50 32.16
C THR A 58 -15.32 37.54 32.49
N TYR A 59 -14.87 37.45 33.73
CA TYR A 59 -13.80 36.54 34.12
C TYR A 59 -14.20 35.08 33.94
N ILE A 60 -15.35 34.66 34.48
CA ILE A 60 -15.83 33.28 34.35
C ILE A 60 -16.14 32.96 32.90
N HIS A 61 -16.90 33.80 32.19
CA HIS A 61 -17.24 33.54 30.80
C HIS A 61 -15.99 33.52 29.93
N THR A 62 -15.10 34.51 30.02
CA THR A 62 -13.89 34.51 29.20
C THR A 62 -12.97 33.36 29.58
N TYR A 63 -12.71 33.11 30.86
CA TYR A 63 -11.83 32.01 31.29
C TYR A 63 -12.40 30.66 30.91
N ILE A 64 -13.65 30.34 31.28
CA ILE A 64 -14.27 29.05 30.97
C ILE A 64 -14.45 28.91 29.46
N HIS A 65 -15.02 29.89 28.77
CA HIS A 65 -15.24 29.79 27.34
C HIS A 65 -13.92 29.69 26.59
N THR A 66 -12.95 30.58 26.83
CA THR A 66 -11.67 30.50 26.10
C THR A 66 -10.92 29.24 26.47
N TYR A 67 -10.77 28.90 27.74
CA TYR A 67 -10.01 27.71 28.15
C TYR A 67 -10.67 26.43 27.68
N ILE A 68 -11.96 26.21 27.95
CA ILE A 68 -12.65 24.98 27.53
C ILE A 68 -12.74 24.92 26.01
N HIS A 69 -13.15 26.01 25.34
CA HIS A 69 -13.27 25.99 23.89
C HIS A 69 -11.91 25.78 23.23
N THR A 70 -10.87 26.54 23.60
CA THR A 70 -9.55 26.35 22.98
C THR A 70 -8.95 25.01 23.36
N TYR A 71 -8.99 24.58 24.63
CA TYR A 71 -8.40 23.31 25.03
C TYR A 71 -9.13 22.12 24.39
N ILE A 72 -10.46 22.04 24.53
CA ILE A 72 -11.24 20.94 23.95
C ILE A 72 -11.17 21.00 22.44
N HIS A 73 -11.44 22.15 21.82
CA HIS A 73 -11.42 22.24 20.36
C HIS A 73 -10.03 21.92 19.83
N THR A 74 -8.97 22.57 20.31
CA THR A 74 -7.63 22.34 19.76
C THR A 74 -7.18 20.93 20.06
N HIS A 75 -7.31 20.43 21.28
CA HIS A 75 -6.79 19.12 21.64
C HIS A 75 -7.59 17.99 21.00
N ILE A 76 -8.92 18.01 21.04
CA ILE A 76 -9.73 17.00 20.39
C ILE A 76 -9.60 17.08 18.88
N HIS A 77 -9.68 18.27 18.28
CA HIS A 77 -9.55 18.40 16.83
C HIS A 77 -8.16 17.99 16.36
N THR A 78 -7.09 18.45 17.00
CA THR A 78 -5.73 18.03 16.61
C THR A 78 -5.50 16.57 16.87
N TYR A 79 -5.91 16.02 18.01
CA TYR A 79 -5.75 14.60 18.32
C TYR A 79 -6.53 13.72 17.34
N ILE A 80 -7.82 13.96 17.16
CA ILE A 80 -8.65 13.18 16.24
C ILE A 80 -8.14 13.33 14.81
N HIS A 81 -7.89 14.56 14.36
CA HIS A 81 -7.43 14.78 12.99
C HIS A 81 -6.05 14.13 12.75
N THR A 82 -5.09 14.31 13.66
CA THR A 82 -3.75 13.72 13.50
C THR A 82 -3.80 12.21 13.66
N TYR A 83 -4.48 11.67 14.67
CA TYR A 83 -4.59 10.23 14.90
C TYR A 83 -5.32 9.53 13.76
N ILE A 84 -6.50 10.01 13.36
CA ILE A 84 -7.24 9.41 12.25
C ILE A 84 -6.46 9.55 10.95
N ARG A 85 -5.92 10.75 10.65
CA ARG A 85 -5.15 10.94 9.41
C ARG A 85 -3.92 10.04 9.38
N THR A 86 -3.15 9.97 10.47
CA THR A 86 -1.95 9.14 10.53
C THR A 86 -2.29 7.66 10.51
N TYR A 87 -3.29 7.19 11.26
CA TYR A 87 -3.70 5.80 11.29
C TYR A 87 -4.29 5.35 9.97
N VAL A 88 -5.25 6.09 9.42
CA VAL A 88 -5.86 5.78 8.13
C VAL A 88 -4.83 5.88 7.02
N HIS A 89 -4.02 6.94 6.98
CA HIS A 89 -2.96 7.04 5.97
C HIS A 89 -1.97 5.90 6.11
N THR A 90 -1.41 5.64 7.29
CA THR A 90 -0.40 4.58 7.43
C THR A 90 -1.01 3.23 7.15
N TYR A 91 -2.17 2.89 7.71
CA TYR A 91 -2.82 1.61 7.49
C TYR A 91 -3.21 1.41 6.02
N VAL A 92 -3.94 2.35 5.41
CA VAL A 92 -4.37 2.22 4.02
C VAL A 92 -3.17 2.25 3.08
N HIS A 93 -2.24 3.17 3.27
CA HIS A 93 -1.05 3.25 2.42
C HIS A 93 -0.20 2.00 2.57
N THR A 94 0.17 1.59 3.78
CA THR A 94 1.00 0.40 3.97
C THR A 94 0.27 -0.85 3.51
N TYR A 95 -1.00 -1.05 3.86
CA TYR A 95 -1.75 -2.25 3.45
C TYR A 95 -1.92 -2.32 1.94
N ILE A 96 -2.43 -1.26 1.30
CA ILE A 96 -2.63 -1.26 -0.15
C ILE A 96 -1.28 -1.32 -0.87
N HIS A 97 -0.31 -0.50 -0.48
CA HIS A 97 1.00 -0.51 -1.13
C HIS A 97 1.68 -1.85 -0.98
N THR A 98 1.78 -2.40 0.24
CA THR A 98 2.43 -3.70 0.45
C THR A 98 1.66 -4.82 -0.23
N TYR A 99 0.34 -4.90 -0.10
CA TYR A 99 -0.44 -5.96 -0.72
C TYR A 99 -0.37 -5.89 -2.24
N VAL A 100 -0.63 -4.72 -2.84
CA VAL A 100 -0.60 -4.55 -4.29
C VAL A 100 0.81 -4.74 -4.82
N HIS A 101 1.82 -4.13 -4.20
CA HIS A 101 3.21 -4.29 -4.63
C HIS A 101 3.67 -5.73 -4.51
N THR A 102 3.45 -6.39 -3.37
CA THR A 102 3.86 -7.79 -3.18
C THR A 102 3.09 -8.71 -4.10
N TYR A 103 1.77 -8.56 -4.23
CA TYR A 103 0.96 -9.40 -5.12
C TYR A 103 1.38 -9.22 -6.58
N ILE A 104 1.46 -7.97 -7.08
CA ILE A 104 1.86 -7.71 -8.46
C ILE A 104 3.29 -8.17 -8.69
N HIS A 105 4.23 -7.83 -7.80
CA HIS A 105 5.62 -8.21 -7.97
C HIS A 105 5.78 -9.73 -7.93
N THR A 106 5.22 -10.41 -6.93
CA THR A 106 5.31 -11.88 -6.84
C THR A 106 4.59 -12.54 -8.00
N TYR A 107 3.36 -12.16 -8.33
CA TYR A 107 2.60 -12.76 -9.42
C TYR A 107 3.30 -12.55 -10.77
N ILE A 108 3.64 -11.31 -11.12
CA ILE A 108 4.30 -11.01 -12.39
C ILE A 108 5.68 -11.64 -12.44
N HIS A 109 6.50 -11.48 -11.40
CA HIS A 109 7.85 -12.04 -11.39
C HIS A 109 7.80 -13.56 -11.45
N THR A 110 7.02 -14.23 -10.60
CA THR A 110 6.94 -15.69 -10.63
C THR A 110 6.32 -16.19 -11.92
N TYR A 111 5.20 -15.62 -12.39
CA TYR A 111 4.55 -16.07 -13.61
C TYR A 111 5.44 -15.85 -14.83
N ILE A 112 5.97 -14.64 -15.03
CA ILE A 112 6.83 -14.35 -16.17
C ILE A 112 8.13 -15.14 -16.08
N HIS A 113 8.80 -15.15 -14.94
CA HIS A 113 10.06 -15.89 -14.80
C HIS A 113 9.83 -17.39 -15.00
N THR A 114 8.84 -17.99 -14.34
CA THR A 114 8.58 -19.43 -14.51
C THR A 114 8.12 -19.74 -15.92
N TYR A 115 7.18 -18.99 -16.50
CA TYR A 115 6.68 -19.25 -17.85
C TYR A 115 7.77 -19.06 -18.90
N ILE A 116 8.49 -17.94 -18.90
CA ILE A 116 9.56 -17.69 -19.86
C ILE A 116 10.71 -18.67 -19.66
N HIS A 117 11.17 -18.88 -18.42
CA HIS A 117 12.27 -19.81 -18.16
C HIS A 117 11.86 -21.23 -18.54
N THR A 118 10.70 -21.71 -18.12
CA THR A 118 10.26 -23.08 -18.48
C THR A 118 10.03 -23.19 -19.97
N TYR A 119 9.35 -22.24 -20.61
CA TYR A 119 9.11 -22.30 -22.05
C TYR A 119 10.40 -22.25 -22.86
N ILE A 120 11.27 -21.27 -22.61
CA ILE A 120 12.54 -21.14 -23.33
C ILE A 120 13.45 -22.34 -23.03
N HIS A 121 13.62 -22.71 -21.77
CA HIS A 121 14.48 -23.83 -21.40
C HIS A 121 13.95 -25.13 -21.98
N THR A 122 12.66 -25.43 -21.80
CA THR A 122 12.09 -26.67 -22.35
C THR A 122 12.13 -26.66 -23.87
N TYR A 123 11.69 -25.59 -24.54
CA TYR A 123 11.67 -25.52 -26.00
C TYR A 123 13.08 -25.59 -26.59
N ILE A 124 14.02 -24.76 -26.13
CA ILE A 124 15.40 -24.79 -26.63
C ILE A 124 16.05 -26.12 -26.29
N HIS A 125 15.97 -26.60 -25.04
CA HIS A 125 16.61 -27.84 -24.65
C HIS A 125 16.01 -29.03 -25.39
N THR A 126 14.68 -29.18 -25.45
CA THR A 126 14.07 -30.28 -26.19
C THR A 126 14.34 -30.14 -27.68
N TYR A 127 14.19 -28.98 -28.30
CA TYR A 127 14.44 -28.82 -29.74
C TYR A 127 15.90 -29.08 -30.09
N THR A 128 16.86 -28.45 -29.39
CA THR A 128 18.28 -28.67 -29.66
C THR A 128 18.71 -30.10 -29.32
N HIS A 129 18.33 -30.63 -28.16
CA HIS A 129 18.68 -31.98 -27.79
C HIS A 129 18.05 -33.00 -28.74
N THR A 130 16.74 -32.94 -28.98
CA THR A 130 16.09 -33.89 -29.90
C THR A 130 16.62 -33.72 -31.30
N HIS A 131 16.74 -32.50 -31.84
CA HIS A 131 17.16 -32.32 -33.22
C HIS A 131 18.62 -32.69 -33.42
N ILE A 132 19.53 -32.24 -32.56
CA ILE A 132 20.95 -32.59 -32.66
C ILE A 132 21.13 -34.08 -32.38
N HIS A 133 20.55 -34.62 -31.31
CA HIS A 133 20.70 -36.04 -30.98
C HIS A 133 20.08 -36.91 -32.06
N THR A 134 18.86 -36.65 -32.51
CA THR A 134 18.26 -37.47 -33.58
C THR A 134 19.01 -37.31 -34.87
N TYR A 135 19.37 -36.11 -35.30
CA TYR A 135 20.10 -35.91 -36.55
C TYR A 135 21.49 -36.55 -36.51
N THR A 136 22.29 -36.28 -35.47
CA THR A 136 23.63 -36.87 -35.34
C THR A 136 23.57 -38.37 -35.14
N HIS A 137 22.72 -38.86 -34.24
CA HIS A 137 22.60 -40.30 -33.99
C HIS A 137 22.07 -41.01 -35.22
N THR A 138 20.95 -40.58 -35.80
CA THR A 138 20.39 -41.24 -36.99
C THR A 138 21.35 -41.12 -38.16
N HIS A 139 21.89 -39.94 -38.47
CA HIS A 139 22.74 -39.77 -39.65
C HIS A 139 24.07 -40.50 -39.48
N ILE A 140 24.76 -40.37 -38.33
CA ILE A 140 26.02 -41.07 -38.11
C ILE A 140 25.75 -42.57 -38.03
N HIS A 141 24.81 -43.03 -37.20
CA HIS A 141 24.53 -44.45 -37.06
C HIS A 141 24.06 -45.06 -38.37
N THR A 142 23.10 -44.47 -39.08
CA THR A 142 22.65 -45.02 -40.37
C THR A 142 23.77 -44.96 -41.40
N TYR A 143 24.52 -43.86 -41.52
CA TYR A 143 25.61 -43.78 -42.48
C TYR A 143 26.72 -44.78 -42.16
N THR A 144 27.22 -44.82 -40.94
CA THR A 144 28.29 -45.77 -40.56
C THR A 144 27.79 -47.20 -40.61
N HIS A 145 26.62 -47.49 -40.05
CA HIS A 145 26.09 -48.85 -40.04
C HIS A 145 25.75 -49.29 -41.45
N THR A 146 24.91 -48.56 -42.20
CA THR A 146 24.55 -48.99 -43.54
C THR A 146 25.76 -48.98 -44.45
N HIS A 147 26.56 -47.92 -44.52
CA HIS A 147 27.65 -47.84 -45.48
C HIS A 147 28.78 -48.81 -45.14
N ILE A 148 29.25 -48.85 -43.89
CA ILE A 148 30.32 -49.79 -43.52
C ILE A 148 29.78 -51.21 -43.55
N HIS A 149 28.66 -51.52 -42.91
CA HIS A 149 28.14 -52.89 -42.89
C HIS A 149 27.79 -53.37 -44.30
N THR A 150 27.05 -52.60 -45.10
CA THR A 150 26.72 -53.07 -46.46
C THR A 150 27.97 -53.15 -47.31
N TYR A 151 28.89 -52.17 -47.28
CA TYR A 151 30.11 -52.25 -48.06
C TYR A 151 30.99 -53.43 -47.64
N THR A 152 31.29 -53.59 -46.36
CA THR A 152 32.13 -54.70 -45.88
C THR A 152 31.44 -56.03 -46.06
N HIS A 153 30.15 -56.14 -45.70
CA HIS A 153 29.41 -57.39 -45.86
C HIS A 153 29.26 -57.74 -47.32
N THR A 154 28.75 -56.85 -48.17
CA THR A 154 28.58 -57.16 -49.60
C THR A 154 29.92 -57.39 -50.26
N HIS A 155 30.95 -56.57 -50.02
CA HIS A 155 32.23 -56.74 -50.70
C HIS A 155 32.95 -58.00 -50.24
N ILE A 156 33.05 -58.25 -48.93
CA ILE A 156 33.70 -59.45 -48.41
C ILE A 156 32.87 -60.68 -48.76
N HIS A 157 31.57 -60.68 -48.53
CA HIS A 157 30.71 -61.82 -48.84
C HIS A 157 30.71 -62.10 -50.34
N THR A 158 30.46 -61.11 -51.20
CA THR A 158 30.46 -61.35 -52.65
C THR A 158 31.84 -61.75 -53.13
N TYR A 159 32.92 -61.08 -52.72
CA TYR A 159 34.26 -61.45 -53.16
C TYR A 159 34.65 -62.85 -52.71
N THR A 160 34.51 -63.16 -51.42
CA THR A 160 34.86 -64.49 -50.89
C THR A 160 33.93 -65.57 -51.44
N HIS A 161 32.62 -65.36 -51.43
CA HIS A 161 31.66 -66.32 -51.94
C HIS A 161 31.85 -66.54 -53.44
N THR A 162 31.87 -65.48 -54.26
CA THR A 162 32.04 -65.64 -55.70
C THR A 162 33.41 -66.20 -56.03
N HIS A 163 34.50 -65.73 -55.41
CA HIS A 163 35.83 -66.22 -55.73
C HIS A 163 36.01 -67.68 -55.31
N ILE A 164 35.63 -68.04 -54.09
CA ILE A 164 35.74 -69.42 -53.62
C ILE A 164 34.77 -70.31 -54.39
N HIS A 165 33.50 -69.92 -54.56
CA HIS A 165 32.52 -70.72 -55.28
C HIS A 165 32.91 -70.88 -56.75
N THR A 166 33.24 -69.80 -57.46
CA THR A 166 33.64 -69.92 -58.87
C THR A 166 34.94 -70.68 -59.00
N TYR A 167 35.97 -70.41 -58.19
CA TYR A 167 37.24 -71.13 -58.29
C TYR A 167 37.06 -72.61 -57.99
N THR A 168 36.43 -72.97 -56.86
CA THR A 168 36.21 -74.38 -56.50
C THR A 168 35.28 -75.07 -57.48
N HIS A 169 34.15 -74.46 -57.85
CA HIS A 169 33.21 -75.04 -58.79
C HIS A 169 33.82 -75.20 -60.17
N THR A 170 34.44 -74.15 -60.74
CA THR A 170 35.05 -74.25 -62.06
C THR A 170 36.24 -75.19 -62.04
N TYR A 171 37.11 -75.15 -61.03
CA TYR A 171 38.26 -76.05 -60.94
C TYR A 171 37.81 -77.50 -60.83
N ILE A 172 36.90 -77.81 -59.90
CA ILE A 172 36.40 -79.19 -59.71
C ILE A 172 35.61 -79.63 -60.93
N HIS A 173 34.69 -78.80 -61.45
CA HIS A 173 33.87 -79.15 -62.60
C HIS A 173 34.73 -79.35 -63.84
N THR A 174 35.63 -78.43 -64.18
CA THR A 174 36.49 -78.57 -65.35
C THR A 174 37.47 -79.71 -65.17
N TYR A 175 38.09 -79.88 -64.00
CA TYR A 175 39.01 -80.98 -63.76
C TYR A 175 38.31 -82.34 -63.87
N ILE A 176 37.18 -82.53 -63.19
CA ILE A 176 36.42 -83.78 -63.26
C ILE A 176 35.86 -84.00 -64.67
N HIS A 177 35.26 -82.97 -65.29
CA HIS A 177 34.68 -83.10 -66.62
C HIS A 177 35.75 -83.40 -67.67
N THR A 178 36.87 -82.66 -67.68
CA THR A 178 37.96 -82.91 -68.63
C THR A 178 38.63 -84.25 -68.37
N TYR A 179 38.88 -84.61 -67.11
CA TYR A 179 39.47 -85.90 -66.76
C TYR A 179 38.56 -87.07 -67.17
N ILE A 180 37.27 -87.04 -66.83
CA ILE A 180 36.32 -88.10 -67.22
C ILE A 180 36.12 -88.12 -68.73
N HIS A 181 35.93 -86.96 -69.37
CA HIS A 181 35.71 -86.88 -70.82
C HIS A 181 36.94 -87.37 -71.60
N THR A 182 38.14 -86.95 -71.23
CA THR A 182 39.37 -87.46 -71.85
C THR A 182 39.58 -88.93 -71.53
N TYR A 183 39.37 -89.38 -70.29
CA TYR A 183 39.49 -90.79 -69.94
C TYR A 183 38.55 -91.68 -70.76
N ILE A 184 37.28 -91.30 -70.87
CA ILE A 184 36.29 -92.02 -71.69
C ILE A 184 36.67 -91.98 -73.17
N HIS A 185 37.00 -90.82 -73.72
CA HIS A 185 37.29 -90.67 -75.16
C HIS A 185 38.63 -91.30 -75.58
N THR A 186 39.57 -91.50 -74.66
CA THR A 186 40.89 -92.08 -74.96
C THR A 186 40.93 -93.59 -74.69
N TYR A 187 40.14 -94.11 -73.75
CA TYR A 187 40.21 -95.52 -73.31
C TYR A 187 38.94 -96.34 -73.58
N ILE A 188 37.85 -95.74 -74.10
CA ILE A 188 36.65 -96.44 -74.53
C ILE A 188 36.44 -96.18 -76.02
N PRO A 189 36.72 -97.15 -76.91
CA PRO A 189 36.55 -96.95 -78.36
C PRO A 189 35.05 -96.88 -78.72
N PRO A 190 34.67 -96.04 -79.70
CA PRO A 190 33.29 -95.99 -80.18
C PRO A 190 32.94 -97.31 -80.88
N THR A 191 31.83 -97.93 -80.49
CA THR A 191 31.23 -99.08 -81.18
C THR A 191 30.65 -98.70 -82.53
#